data_AF-A0A4Q1KUQ7-F1
#
_entry.id   AF-A0A4Q1KUQ7-F1
#
_cell.length_a   1.000
_cell.length_b   1.000
_cell.length_c   1.000
_cell.angle_alpha   90.00
_cell.angle_beta   90.00
_cell.angle_gamma   90.00
#
_symmetry.space_group_name_H-M   'P 1'
#
loop_
_entity.id
_entity.type
_entity.pdbx_description
1 polymer ?
#
loop_
_entity_poly.entity_id
_entity_poly.type
_entity_poly.pdbx_seq_one_letter_code
_entity_poly.pdbx_strand_id
1 'polypeptide(L)'
;MPRQSTAASGAVNPLRALAALVRLTSAPAPKDVDHSAALCRVCAWYLDDAGWTLDGPTHTICDCCGAESGIDDTTPERIIAYRRRWTRGGHVWFDPTRRPAGWSYDEGLPSDTQDRSSAARH
;
A
#
# COMPACT_ATOMS: atom_id res chain seq x y z
N MET A 1 76.26 -1.62 -16.53
CA MET A 1 75.16 -0.94 -17.26
C MET A 1 73.84 -1.41 -16.66
N PRO A 2 72.82 -0.55 -16.51
CA PRO A 2 72.41 -0.07 -15.18
C PRO A 2 71.16 -0.71 -14.53
N ARG A 3 71.13 -0.50 -13.20
CA ARG A 3 70.05 -0.40 -12.20
C ARG A 3 68.60 -0.79 -12.56
N GLN A 4 68.12 -1.76 -11.78
CA GLN A 4 66.80 -1.87 -11.14
C GLN A 4 65.99 -0.58 -10.97
N SER A 5 64.68 -0.64 -11.25
CA SER A 5 63.70 0.34 -10.77
C SER A 5 62.37 -0.33 -10.43
N THR A 6 62.01 -0.20 -9.15
CA THR A 6 60.81 -0.67 -8.46
C THR A 6 59.63 0.29 -8.60
N ALA A 7 58.42 -0.28 -8.52
CA ALA A 7 57.17 0.24 -7.96
C ALA A 7 56.80 1.73 -8.15
N ALA A 8 55.71 1.97 -8.88
CA ALA A 8 54.91 3.19 -8.74
C ALA A 8 53.67 2.86 -7.88
N SER A 9 53.73 3.25 -6.60
CA SER A 9 52.57 3.37 -5.72
C SER A 9 51.58 4.39 -6.28
N GLY A 10 50.39 3.94 -6.65
CA GLY A 10 49.25 4.81 -6.93
C GLY A 10 48.76 5.45 -5.63
N ALA A 11 49.23 6.66 -5.34
CA ALA A 11 48.74 7.46 -4.24
C ALA A 11 47.29 7.91 -4.52
N VAL A 12 46.34 7.35 -3.76
CA VAL A 12 44.95 7.80 -3.77
C VAL A 12 44.88 9.11 -2.97
N ASN A 13 44.49 10.20 -3.62
CA ASN A 13 44.41 11.55 -3.05
C ASN A 13 43.30 11.60 -1.97
N PRO A 14 43.61 11.87 -0.69
CA PRO A 14 42.63 11.82 0.40
C PRO A 14 41.58 12.94 0.35
N LEU A 15 41.77 13.97 -0.49
CA LEU A 15 40.85 15.12 -0.57
C LEU A 15 39.66 14.91 -1.52
N ARG A 16 39.58 13.79 -2.26
CA ARG A 16 38.40 13.44 -3.08
C ARG A 16 37.33 12.63 -2.32
N ALA A 17 37.60 12.24 -1.08
CA ALA A 17 36.69 11.42 -0.27
C ALA A 17 35.58 12.23 0.45
N LEU A 18 35.68 13.56 0.50
CA LEU A 18 34.80 14.39 1.36
C LEU A 18 33.56 15.00 0.66
N ALA A 19 33.39 14.85 -0.65
CA ALA A 19 32.23 15.40 -1.36
C ALA A 19 31.00 14.47 -1.40
N ALA A 20 31.14 13.20 -0.99
CA ALA A 20 30.07 12.20 -1.05
C ALA A 20 29.15 12.19 0.19
N LEU A 21 29.50 12.91 1.26
CA LEU A 21 28.78 12.86 2.54
C LEU A 21 27.65 13.90 2.69
N VAL A 22 27.45 14.79 1.72
CA VAL A 22 26.48 15.91 1.82
C VAL A 22 25.15 15.66 1.09
N ARG A 23 25.01 14.57 0.33
CA ARG A 23 23.78 14.26 -0.47
C ARG A 23 22.82 13.27 0.20
N LEU A 24 22.83 13.15 1.52
CA LEU A 24 22.03 12.15 2.25
C LEU A 24 20.89 12.73 3.09
N THR A 25 20.63 14.05 3.08
CA THR A 25 19.65 14.67 3.98
C THR A 25 18.48 15.40 3.31
N SER A 26 18.18 15.16 2.03
CA SER A 26 17.00 15.79 1.41
C SER A 26 16.17 14.91 0.48
N ALA A 27 16.32 13.59 0.53
CA ALA A 27 15.24 12.73 0.06
C ALA A 27 14.16 12.68 1.16
N PRO A 28 12.89 13.06 0.89
CA PRO A 28 11.82 12.69 1.82
C PRO A 28 11.88 11.17 1.99
N ALA A 29 11.77 10.70 3.24
CA ALA A 29 11.67 9.27 3.53
C ALA A 29 10.63 8.65 2.58
N PRO A 30 10.87 7.43 2.05
CA PRO A 30 9.81 6.71 1.36
C PRO A 30 8.60 6.73 2.29
N LYS A 31 7.51 7.35 1.84
CA LYS A 31 6.24 7.19 2.53
C LYS A 31 5.88 5.75 2.31
N ASP A 32 6.33 4.89 3.21
CA ASP A 32 5.80 3.56 3.39
C ASP A 32 4.32 3.78 3.70
N VAL A 33 3.53 3.91 2.63
CA VAL A 33 2.09 3.87 2.71
C VAL A 33 1.81 2.49 3.28
N ASP A 34 1.47 2.47 4.56
CA ASP A 34 0.93 1.28 5.20
C ASP A 34 -0.16 0.75 4.26
N HIS A 35 0.08 -0.40 3.64
CA HIS A 35 -0.83 -0.92 2.63
C HIS A 35 -2.21 -1.18 3.27
N SER A 36 -2.25 -1.36 4.59
CA SER A 36 -3.46 -1.46 5.40
C SER A 36 -4.30 -0.18 5.40
N ALA A 37 -3.69 0.99 5.25
CA ALA A 37 -4.37 2.28 5.20
C ALA A 37 -5.24 2.44 3.92
N ALA A 38 -4.83 1.80 2.83
CA ALA A 38 -5.52 1.83 1.54
C ALA A 38 -6.54 0.70 1.36
N LEU A 39 -6.70 -0.19 2.35
CA LEU A 39 -7.67 -1.28 2.30
C LEU A 39 -8.94 -0.90 3.06
N CYS A 40 -10.09 -1.20 2.47
CA CYS A 40 -11.36 -1.13 3.18
C CYS A 40 -11.34 -2.11 4.37
N ARG A 41 -11.56 -1.65 5.60
CA ARG A 41 -11.57 -2.55 6.76
C ARG A 41 -12.71 -3.57 6.75
N VAL A 42 -13.76 -3.33 5.97
CA VAL A 42 -14.94 -4.21 5.86
C VAL A 42 -14.74 -5.34 4.86
N CYS A 43 -14.42 -5.00 3.61
CA CYS A 43 -14.31 -5.97 2.51
C CYS A 43 -12.88 -6.18 2.00
N ALA A 44 -11.95 -5.32 2.43
CA ALA A 44 -10.54 -5.30 2.06
C ALA A 44 -10.26 -5.17 0.55
N TRP A 45 -11.21 -4.54 -0.15
CA TRP A 45 -10.97 -3.92 -1.42
C TRP A 45 -10.03 -2.70 -1.30
N TYR A 46 -9.20 -2.45 -2.33
CA TYR A 46 -8.36 -1.25 -2.39
C TYR A 46 -9.18 0.00 -2.70
N LEU A 47 -9.11 0.93 -1.77
CA LEU A 47 -9.65 2.26 -1.89
C LEU A 47 -8.78 3.11 -2.83
N ASP A 48 -9.40 4.05 -3.55
CA ASP A 48 -8.66 5.01 -4.38
C ASP A 48 -7.82 5.97 -3.52
N ASP A 49 -8.29 6.26 -2.30
CA ASP A 49 -7.61 7.05 -1.27
C ASP A 49 -7.53 6.26 0.05
N ALA A 50 -6.52 6.53 0.88
CA ALA A 50 -6.42 5.90 2.20
C ALA A 50 -7.70 6.16 3.01
N GLY A 51 -8.27 5.12 3.63
CA GLY A 51 -9.44 5.24 4.51
C GLY A 51 -9.06 5.68 5.93
N TRP A 52 -7.82 5.38 6.34
CA TRP A 52 -7.29 5.72 7.66
C TRP A 52 -5.87 6.22 7.56
N THR A 53 -5.56 7.26 8.32
CA THR A 53 -4.22 7.82 8.45
C THR A 53 -3.81 7.89 9.91
N LEU A 54 -2.60 8.36 10.20
CA LEU A 54 -2.17 8.66 11.56
C LEU A 54 -3.03 9.73 12.23
N ASP A 55 -3.67 10.62 11.45
CA ASP A 55 -4.52 11.70 11.94
C ASP A 55 -5.98 11.27 12.16
N GLY A 56 -6.35 10.04 11.76
CA GLY A 56 -7.71 9.51 11.89
C GLY A 56 -8.31 9.02 10.57
N PRO A 57 -9.63 8.76 10.55
CA PRO A 57 -10.34 8.35 9.34
C PRO A 57 -10.44 9.51 8.35
N THR A 58 -10.49 9.17 7.06
CA THR A 58 -10.55 10.17 5.98
C THR A 58 -11.94 10.30 5.37
N HIS A 59 -12.92 9.51 5.83
CA HIS A 59 -14.27 9.46 5.27
C HIS A 59 -14.32 8.96 3.82
N THR A 60 -13.28 8.26 3.36
CA THR A 60 -13.31 7.55 2.07
C THR A 60 -14.41 6.49 2.09
N ILE A 61 -15.22 6.46 1.02
CA ILE A 61 -16.27 5.49 0.78
C ILE A 61 -15.74 4.39 -0.15
N CYS A 62 -15.91 3.13 0.25
CA CYS A 62 -15.51 1.99 -0.56
C CYS A 62 -16.44 1.80 -1.77
N ASP A 63 -15.90 1.82 -3.00
CA ASP A 63 -16.64 1.51 -4.24
C ASP A 63 -17.13 0.05 -4.33
N CYS A 64 -16.48 -0.87 -3.62
CA CYS A 64 -16.93 -2.26 -3.49
C CYS A 64 -18.10 -2.41 -2.49
N CYS A 65 -17.92 -2.20 -1.19
CA CYS A 65 -18.96 -2.52 -0.20
C CYS A 65 -19.77 -1.32 0.32
N GLY A 66 -19.39 -0.10 -0.05
CA GLY A 66 -20.07 1.14 0.34
C GLY A 66 -19.77 1.61 1.77
N ALA A 67 -18.97 0.88 2.55
CA ALA A 67 -18.61 1.30 3.89
C ALA A 67 -17.79 2.60 3.87
N GLU A 68 -18.15 3.54 4.74
CA GLU A 68 -17.41 4.79 4.96
C GLU A 68 -16.43 4.65 6.12
N SER A 69 -15.16 4.95 5.85
CA SER A 69 -14.10 4.94 6.86
C SER A 69 -14.36 5.98 7.96
N GLY A 70 -14.26 5.57 9.23
CA GLY A 70 -14.58 6.41 10.37
C GLY A 70 -16.07 6.45 10.75
N ILE A 71 -16.94 5.79 9.99
CA ILE A 71 -18.37 5.68 10.31
C ILE A 71 -18.76 4.20 10.45
N ASP A 72 -18.56 3.40 9.41
CA ASP A 72 -18.99 2.00 9.39
C ASP A 72 -17.96 1.04 9.98
N ASP A 73 -16.71 1.47 10.08
CA ASP A 73 -15.55 0.66 10.46
C ASP A 73 -14.83 1.14 11.74
N THR A 74 -15.53 1.86 12.62
CA THR A 74 -14.96 2.44 13.84
C THR A 74 -14.66 1.43 14.95
N THR A 75 -15.37 0.29 14.96
CA THR A 75 -15.10 -0.80 15.91
C THR A 75 -15.13 -2.16 15.20
N PRO A 76 -14.43 -3.18 15.73
CA PRO A 76 -14.49 -4.54 15.18
C PRO A 76 -15.92 -5.08 15.05
N GLU A 77 -16.80 -4.81 16.01
CA GLU A 77 -18.19 -5.27 16.00
C GLU A 77 -18.97 -4.65 14.84
N ARG A 78 -18.77 -3.35 14.57
CA ARG A 78 -19.40 -2.66 13.45
C ARG A 78 -18.90 -3.19 12.12
N ILE A 79 -17.59 -3.39 11.99
CA ILE A 79 -16.96 -4.00 10.81
C ILE A 79 -17.60 -5.36 10.51
N ILE A 80 -17.67 -6.23 11.52
CA ILE A 80 -18.23 -7.58 11.39
C ILE A 80 -19.72 -7.52 11.04
N ALA A 81 -20.50 -6.66 11.70
CA ALA A 81 -21.92 -6.51 11.45
C ALA A 81 -22.20 -6.00 10.03
N TYR A 82 -21.45 -4.99 9.57
CA TYR A 82 -21.56 -4.46 8.22
C TYR A 82 -21.19 -5.54 7.19
N ARG A 83 -20.05 -6.21 7.36
CA ARG A 83 -19.61 -7.28 6.45
C ARG A 83 -20.67 -8.37 6.33
N ARG A 84 -21.25 -8.82 7.46
CA ARG A 84 -22.34 -9.82 7.47
C ARG A 84 -23.58 -9.34 6.71
N ARG A 85 -23.95 -8.06 6.82
CA ARG A 85 -25.07 -7.50 6.07
C ARG A 85 -24.78 -7.50 4.57
N TRP A 86 -23.60 -7.04 4.18
CA TRP A 86 -23.17 -7.00 2.79
C TRP A 86 -23.09 -8.40 2.16
N THR A 87 -22.51 -9.37 2.88
CA THR A 87 -22.46 -10.78 2.47
C THR A 87 -23.86 -11.38 2.31
N ARG A 88 -24.77 -11.15 3.25
CA ARG A 88 -26.17 -11.62 3.12
C ARG A 88 -26.91 -10.96 1.96
N GLY A 89 -26.50 -9.75 1.58
CA GLY A 89 -27.00 -9.04 0.41
C GLY A 89 -26.42 -9.54 -0.92
N GLY A 90 -25.52 -10.54 -0.91
CA GLY A 90 -24.94 -11.11 -2.13
C GLY A 90 -23.72 -10.35 -2.66
N HIS A 91 -22.99 -9.64 -1.80
CA HIS A 91 -21.77 -8.91 -2.18
C HIS A 91 -22.01 -7.87 -3.28
N VAL A 92 -23.17 -7.22 -3.25
CA VAL A 92 -23.53 -6.19 -4.22
C VAL A 92 -22.55 -5.04 -4.13
N TRP A 93 -22.02 -4.65 -5.28
CA TRP A 93 -21.10 -3.51 -5.38
C TRP A 93 -21.83 -2.20 -5.14
N PHE A 94 -21.22 -1.31 -4.36
CA PHE A 94 -21.75 0.02 -4.12
C PHE A 94 -21.72 0.88 -5.39
N ASP A 95 -20.60 0.85 -6.12
CA ASP A 95 -20.52 1.37 -7.48
C ASP A 95 -20.35 0.23 -8.49
N PRO A 96 -21.43 -0.22 -9.15
CA PRO A 96 -21.37 -1.29 -10.13
C PRO A 96 -20.46 -1.01 -11.32
N THR A 97 -20.18 0.26 -11.63
CA THR A 97 -19.33 0.66 -12.76
C THR A 97 -17.85 0.42 -12.48
N ARG A 98 -17.49 0.33 -11.20
CA ARG A 98 -16.12 0.08 -10.72
C ARG A 98 -15.82 -1.40 -10.56
N ARG A 99 -16.82 -2.27 -10.67
CA ARG A 99 -16.67 -3.72 -10.54
C ARG A 99 -15.87 -4.28 -11.71
N PRO A 100 -14.72 -4.94 -11.46
CA PRO A 100 -13.97 -5.59 -12.53
C PRO A 100 -14.79 -6.68 -13.23
N ALA A 101 -14.52 -6.89 -14.51
CA ALA A 101 -15.08 -8.01 -15.25
C ALA A 101 -14.64 -9.34 -14.62
N GLY A 102 -15.56 -10.31 -14.52
CA GLY A 102 -15.28 -11.62 -13.93
C GLY A 102 -15.08 -11.63 -12.41
N TRP A 103 -15.23 -10.48 -11.72
CA TRP A 103 -15.12 -10.44 -10.27
C TRP A 103 -16.18 -11.31 -9.59
N SER A 104 -15.72 -12.16 -8.68
CA SER A 104 -16.52 -12.93 -7.72
C SER A 104 -15.91 -12.78 -6.34
N TYR A 105 -16.76 -12.68 -5.32
CA TYR A 105 -16.30 -12.73 -3.94
C TYR A 105 -15.91 -14.17 -3.57
N ASP A 106 -14.76 -14.33 -2.90
CA ASP A 106 -14.29 -15.62 -2.40
C ASP A 106 -14.18 -15.59 -0.87
N GLU A 107 -15.13 -16.21 -0.17
CA GLU A 107 -15.10 -16.34 1.29
C GLU A 107 -13.84 -17.02 1.84
N GLY A 108 -13.14 -17.82 1.03
CA GLY A 108 -11.95 -18.57 1.41
C GLY A 108 -10.65 -17.76 1.33
N LEU A 109 -10.65 -16.60 0.65
CA LEU A 109 -9.47 -15.75 0.57
C LEU A 109 -9.35 -14.86 1.81
N PRO A 110 -8.13 -14.67 2.34
CA PRO A 110 -7.84 -13.63 3.31
C PRO A 110 -8.37 -12.27 2.83
N SER A 111 -8.84 -11.43 3.76
CA SER A 111 -9.51 -10.18 3.40
C SER A 111 -8.64 -9.30 2.50
N ASP A 112 -7.34 -9.19 2.81
CA ASP A 112 -6.33 -8.44 2.03
C ASP A 112 -6.12 -8.95 0.59
N THR A 113 -6.72 -10.08 0.20
CA THR A 113 -6.51 -10.74 -1.08
C THR A 113 -7.67 -10.51 -2.07
N GLN A 114 -8.73 -9.78 -1.70
CA GLN A 114 -9.88 -9.46 -2.57
C GLN A 114 -9.62 -8.33 -3.59
N ASP A 115 -8.36 -8.08 -3.95
CA ASP A 115 -7.89 -6.86 -4.59
C ASP A 115 -8.26 -6.66 -6.08
N ARG A 116 -8.00 -5.45 -6.59
CA ARG A 116 -8.07 -5.12 -8.03
C ARG A 116 -7.17 -6.03 -8.89
N SER A 117 -6.06 -6.50 -8.36
CA SER A 117 -5.03 -7.26 -9.08
C SER A 117 -5.42 -8.71 -9.35
N SER A 118 -6.21 -9.32 -8.47
CA SER A 118 -6.74 -10.68 -8.60
C SER A 118 -7.92 -10.74 -9.57
N ALA A 119 -8.67 -9.65 -9.72
CA ALA A 119 -9.70 -9.51 -10.75
C ALA A 119 -9.15 -9.30 -12.17
N ALA A 120 -7.86 -8.93 -12.31
CA ALA A 120 -7.19 -8.73 -13.60
C ALA A 120 -6.55 -10.00 -14.19
N ARG A 121 -6.75 -11.18 -13.56
CA ARG A 121 -6.13 -12.44 -13.99
C ARG A 121 -7.07 -13.29 -14.86
N HIS A 122 -7.66 -12.74 -15.92
CA HIS A 122 -8.21 -13.53 -17.04
C HIS A 122 -8.19 -12.74 -18.35
#